data_AF-A0A951B5C3-F1
#
_entry.id   AF-A0A951B5C3-F1
#
_cell.length_a   1.000
_cell.length_b   1.000
_cell.length_c   1.000
_cell.angle_alpha   90.00
_cell.angle_beta   90.00
_cell.angle_gamma   90.00
#
_symmetry.space_group_name_H-M   'P 1'
#
loop_
_entity.id
_entity.type
_entity.pdbx_description
1 polymer ?
#
loop_
_entity_poly.entity_id
_entity_poly.type
_entity_poly.pdbx_seq_one_letter_code
_entity_poly.pdbx_strand_id
1 'polypeptide(L)'
;MTIESVPVLETRSSTGFPINTAPDLSAQPAGFLEWYRTLHEQFTPWQQRLLRVRRERLAAAHSGTLPCHHAPSRATESEWKITVPEWCRDQRNQMTGPADDCELVVKMLNSGAPGVMVDLEDSMANAWENTGRGIAHVLSALRGELSYFDRKRNREIAIEPSSTVLIVRARGLH
;
A
#
# COMPACT_ATOMS: atom_id res chain seq x y z
N MET A 1 -6.45 -19.13 27.70
CA MET A 1 -7.43 -18.74 26.68
C MET A 1 -7.03 -19.47 25.41
N THR A 2 -7.72 -20.55 25.09
CA THR A 2 -7.43 -21.48 24.01
C THR A 2 -7.53 -20.74 22.68
N ILE A 3 -6.48 -20.82 21.86
CA ILE A 3 -6.47 -20.29 20.50
C ILE A 3 -7.43 -21.19 19.72
N GLU A 4 -8.64 -20.72 19.44
CA GLU A 4 -9.53 -21.39 18.49
C GLU A 4 -8.80 -21.42 17.13
N SER A 5 -8.66 -22.61 16.58
CA SER A 5 -8.06 -22.84 15.28
C SER A 5 -8.79 -22.01 14.23
N VAL A 6 -8.07 -21.11 13.56
CA VAL A 6 -8.56 -20.43 12.36
C VAL A 6 -8.93 -21.53 11.36
N PRO A 7 -10.20 -21.61 10.89
CA PRO A 7 -10.58 -22.62 9.95
C PRO A 7 -9.76 -22.45 8.66
N VAL A 8 -9.12 -23.53 8.23
CA VAL A 8 -8.50 -23.61 6.91
C VAL A 8 -9.61 -23.31 5.90
N LEU A 9 -9.48 -22.19 5.19
CA LEU A 9 -10.40 -21.83 4.12
C LEU A 9 -10.27 -22.91 3.04
N GLU A 10 -11.23 -23.83 2.99
CA GLU A 10 -11.41 -24.71 1.84
C GLU A 10 -11.52 -23.85 0.58
N THR A 11 -10.75 -24.22 -0.44
CA THR A 11 -10.76 -23.59 -1.75
C THR A 11 -12.17 -23.70 -2.34
N ARG A 12 -13.00 -22.68 -2.12
CA ARG A 12 -14.34 -22.64 -2.72
C ARG A 12 -14.16 -22.40 -4.22
N SER A 13 -14.55 -23.37 -5.04
CA SER A 13 -14.67 -23.16 -6.48
C SER A 13 -15.99 -22.42 -6.74
N SER A 14 -15.94 -21.10 -6.92
CA SER A 14 -17.00 -20.40 -7.66
C SER A 14 -16.69 -20.52 -9.14
N THR A 15 -17.56 -21.20 -9.89
CA THR A 15 -17.43 -21.29 -11.36
C THR A 15 -17.35 -19.90 -11.98
N GLY A 16 -16.26 -19.62 -12.70
CA GLY A 16 -16.12 -18.42 -13.54
C GLY A 16 -15.13 -17.35 -13.05
N PHE A 17 -14.61 -17.42 -11.82
CA PHE A 17 -13.63 -16.44 -11.32
C PHE A 17 -12.53 -17.12 -10.49
N PRO A 18 -11.25 -16.78 -10.70
CA PRO A 18 -10.19 -17.21 -9.81
C PRO A 18 -10.41 -16.58 -8.44
N ILE A 19 -10.51 -17.40 -7.40
CA ILE A 19 -10.45 -16.90 -6.02
C ILE A 19 -9.00 -16.55 -5.73
N ASN A 20 -8.78 -15.34 -5.22
CA ASN A 20 -7.46 -14.92 -4.77
C ASN A 20 -7.09 -15.74 -3.52
N THR A 21 -6.27 -16.77 -3.69
CA THR A 21 -5.74 -17.59 -2.59
C THR A 21 -4.37 -17.10 -2.19
N ALA A 22 -4.01 -17.27 -0.92
CA ALA A 22 -2.65 -17.02 -0.48
C ALA A 22 -1.67 -17.82 -1.35
N PRO A 23 -0.55 -17.24 -1.78
CA PRO A 23 0.44 -17.97 -2.56
C PRO A 23 1.21 -18.95 -1.68
N ASP A 24 2.16 -19.63 -2.30
CA ASP A 24 3.30 -20.11 -1.56
C ASP A 24 4.14 -18.94 -1.01
N LEU A 25 4.25 -18.87 0.32
CA LEU A 25 5.09 -17.90 1.05
C LEU A 25 6.42 -18.52 1.51
N SER A 26 6.76 -19.74 1.10
CA SER A 26 7.99 -20.42 1.48
C SER A 26 9.26 -19.71 0.97
N ALA A 27 9.15 -18.98 -0.16
CA ALA A 27 10.23 -18.24 -0.77
C ALA A 27 10.54 -16.88 -0.10
N GLN A 28 9.88 -16.54 1.01
CA GLN A 28 10.12 -15.29 1.74
C GLN A 28 11.43 -15.35 2.56
N PRO A 29 12.05 -14.19 2.87
CA PRO A 29 13.24 -14.16 3.70
C PRO A 29 13.02 -14.84 5.06
N ALA A 30 14.09 -15.42 5.60
CA ALA A 30 14.05 -16.05 6.92
C ALA A 30 13.49 -15.10 7.98
N GLY A 31 12.52 -15.58 8.77
CA GLY A 31 11.86 -14.80 9.82
C GLY A 31 10.74 -13.86 9.34
N PHE A 32 10.51 -13.70 8.04
CA PHE A 32 9.45 -12.82 7.51
C PHE A 32 8.06 -13.18 8.05
N LEU A 33 7.69 -14.45 8.02
CA LEU A 33 6.37 -14.91 8.47
C LEU A 33 6.17 -14.72 9.98
N GLU A 34 7.23 -14.92 10.77
CA GLU A 34 7.21 -14.69 12.22
C GLU A 34 6.94 -13.22 12.53
N TRP A 35 7.71 -12.33 11.89
CA TRP A 35 7.56 -10.89 12.02
C TRP A 35 6.17 -10.41 11.55
N TYR A 36 5.72 -10.89 10.38
CA TYR A 36 4.42 -10.54 9.83
C TYR A 36 3.27 -11.01 10.73
N ARG A 37 3.38 -12.21 11.32
CA ARG A 37 2.43 -12.72 12.30
C ARG A 37 2.34 -11.80 13.52
N THR A 38 3.47 -11.35 14.07
CA THR A 38 3.46 -10.43 15.23
C THR A 38 2.71 -9.13 14.90
N LEU A 39 2.92 -8.56 13.72
CA LEU A 39 2.18 -7.37 13.28
C LEU A 39 0.68 -7.65 13.15
N HIS A 40 0.31 -8.79 12.55
CA HIS A 40 -1.08 -9.20 12.42
C HIS A 40 -1.76 -9.34 13.77
N GLU A 41 -1.17 -10.11 14.69
CA GLU A 41 -1.71 -10.34 16.03
C GLU A 41 -1.87 -9.03 16.82
N GLN A 42 -0.93 -8.10 16.67
CA GLN A 42 -0.95 -6.82 17.37
C GLN A 42 -2.00 -5.85 16.80
N PHE A 43 -2.07 -5.71 15.47
CA PHE A 43 -2.81 -4.61 14.84
C PHE A 43 -4.17 -4.99 14.26
N THR A 44 -4.41 -6.26 13.91
CA THR A 44 -5.72 -6.69 13.37
C THR A 44 -6.88 -6.46 14.34
N PRO A 45 -6.77 -6.74 15.65
CA PRO A 45 -7.86 -6.44 16.59
C PRO A 45 -8.23 -4.95 16.63
N TRP A 46 -7.23 -4.07 16.49
CA TRP A 46 -7.45 -2.63 16.44
C TRP A 46 -8.10 -2.19 15.14
N GLN A 47 -7.62 -2.69 13.99
CA GLN A 47 -8.24 -2.44 12.68
C GLN A 47 -9.71 -2.89 12.65
N GLN A 48 -10.03 -4.08 13.18
CA GLN A 48 -11.40 -4.58 13.25
C GLN A 48 -12.31 -3.70 14.12
N ARG A 49 -11.77 -3.17 15.23
CA ARG A 49 -12.48 -2.20 16.07
C ARG A 49 -12.79 -0.91 15.29
N LEU A 50 -11.84 -0.38 14.53
CA LEU A 50 -12.05 0.82 13.70
C LEU A 50 -13.10 0.59 12.62
N LEU A 51 -13.12 -0.58 11.98
CA LEU A 51 -14.16 -0.93 11.01
C LEU A 51 -15.54 -1.04 11.64
N ARG A 52 -15.65 -1.57 12.86
CA ARG A 52 -16.91 -1.57 13.61
C ARG A 52 -17.39 -0.15 13.89
N VAL A 53 -16.51 0.72 14.41
CA VAL A 53 -16.82 2.13 14.65
C VAL A 53 -17.25 2.83 13.36
N ARG A 54 -16.59 2.55 12.22
CA ARG A 54 -16.99 3.10 10.92
C ARG A 54 -18.42 2.72 10.54
N ARG A 55 -18.82 1.45 10.75
CA ARG A 55 -20.20 0.98 10.49
C ARG A 55 -21.21 1.66 11.41
N GLU A 56 -20.90 1.78 12.70
CA GLU A 56 -21.76 2.47 13.69
C GLU A 56 -21.98 3.94 13.30
N ARG A 57 -20.91 4.65 12.91
CA ARG A 57 -20.99 6.05 12.47
C ARG A 57 -21.80 6.21 11.19
N LEU A 58 -21.62 5.32 10.22
CA LEU A 58 -22.40 5.34 8.98
C LEU A 58 -23.90 5.10 9.26
N ALA A 59 -24.23 4.15 10.13
CA ALA A 59 -25.61 3.89 10.52
C ALA A 59 -26.25 5.10 11.22
N ALA A 60 -25.52 5.74 12.15
CA ALA A 60 -25.97 6.96 12.81
C ALA A 60 -26.25 8.10 11.80
N ALA A 61 -25.36 8.29 10.82
CA ALA A 61 -25.54 9.26 9.74
C ALA A 61 -26.79 8.96 8.90
N HIS A 62 -27.01 7.71 8.51
CA HIS A 62 -28.23 7.30 7.80
C HIS A 62 -29.50 7.49 8.63
N SER A 63 -29.41 7.45 9.97
CA SER A 63 -30.52 7.76 10.88
C SER A 63 -30.72 9.25 11.17
N GLY A 64 -29.96 10.13 10.50
CA GLY A 64 -30.10 11.59 10.61
C GLY A 64 -29.08 12.29 11.52
N THR A 65 -28.18 11.55 12.17
CA THR A 65 -27.08 12.14 12.95
C THR A 65 -25.88 12.44 12.04
N LEU A 66 -25.90 13.60 11.39
CA LEU A 66 -24.84 14.01 10.46
C LEU A 66 -23.48 14.18 11.17
N PRO A 67 -22.35 13.93 10.46
CA PRO A 67 -21.03 14.23 10.99
C PRO A 67 -20.88 15.70 11.38
N CYS A 68 -20.25 15.95 12.53
CA CYS A 68 -19.93 17.29 13.02
C CYS A 68 -18.50 17.34 13.56
N HIS A 69 -17.98 18.55 13.75
CA HIS A 69 -16.68 18.73 14.40
C HIS A 69 -16.72 18.19 15.83
N HIS A 70 -15.64 17.51 16.24
CA HIS A 70 -15.44 17.18 17.64
C HIS A 70 -15.27 18.45 18.47
N ALA A 71 -15.58 18.34 19.77
CA ALA A 71 -15.25 19.40 20.72
C ALA A 71 -13.74 19.71 20.65
N PRO A 72 -13.33 20.98 20.85
CA PRO A 72 -11.93 21.36 20.92
C PRO A 72 -11.15 20.45 21.87
N SER A 73 -9.89 20.21 21.52
CA SER A 73 -8.96 19.45 22.34
C SER A 73 -7.63 20.17 22.39
N ARG A 74 -6.73 19.71 23.28
CA ARG A 74 -5.34 20.18 23.30
C ARG A 74 -4.68 20.16 21.91
N ALA A 75 -5.03 19.20 21.05
CA ALA A 75 -4.48 19.11 19.70
C ALA A 75 -4.96 20.23 18.76
N THR A 76 -6.13 20.83 19.01
CA THR A 76 -6.67 21.95 18.21
C THR A 76 -6.45 23.31 18.86
N GLU A 77 -6.15 23.34 20.16
CA GLU A 77 -6.03 24.57 20.96
C GLU A 77 -4.59 24.99 21.26
N SER A 78 -3.61 24.13 21.00
CA SER A 78 -2.20 24.44 21.24
C SER A 78 -1.45 24.78 19.95
N GLU A 79 -0.41 25.61 20.07
CA GLU A 79 0.51 25.89 18.97
C GLU A 79 1.52 24.75 18.83
N TRP A 80 1.38 23.96 17.76
CA TRP A 80 2.33 22.92 17.40
C TRP A 80 2.40 22.75 15.88
N LYS A 81 3.50 22.16 15.40
CA LYS A 81 3.72 21.87 13.97
C LYS A 81 4.34 20.49 13.83
N ILE A 82 4.03 19.80 12.74
CA ILE A 82 4.75 18.59 12.34
C ILE A 82 6.16 18.94 11.84
N THR A 83 7.07 17.98 11.92
CA THR A 83 8.37 18.07 11.25
C THR A 83 8.28 17.42 9.88
N VAL A 84 8.72 18.12 8.83
CA VAL A 84 8.81 17.58 7.47
C VAL A 84 10.27 17.34 7.13
N PRO A 85 10.67 16.10 6.80
CA PRO A 85 12.04 15.78 6.38
C PRO A 85 12.45 16.55 5.12
N GLU A 86 13.72 16.94 5.02
CA GLU A 86 14.23 17.78 3.92
C GLU A 86 13.94 17.18 2.53
N TRP A 87 14.18 15.88 2.37
CA TRP A 87 13.95 15.16 1.12
C TRP A 87 12.48 15.22 0.66
N CYS A 88 11.54 15.47 1.56
CA CYS A 88 10.10 15.48 1.29
C CYS A 88 9.51 16.90 1.20
N ARG A 89 10.34 17.95 1.23
CA ARG A 89 9.87 19.34 1.24
C ARG A 89 9.36 19.82 -0.11
N ASP A 90 9.98 19.37 -1.19
CA ASP A 90 9.50 19.68 -2.53
C ASP A 90 8.35 18.73 -2.91
N GLN A 91 7.14 19.28 -2.90
CA GLN A 91 5.91 18.57 -3.26
C GLN A 91 5.16 19.28 -4.39
N ARG A 92 5.88 20.07 -5.21
CA ARG A 92 5.27 20.89 -6.28
C ARG A 92 4.49 20.05 -7.30
N ASN A 93 4.92 18.81 -7.51
CA ASN A 93 4.22 17.81 -8.31
C ASN A 93 4.54 16.39 -7.79
N GLN A 94 3.57 15.48 -7.87
CA GLN A 94 3.79 14.06 -7.65
C GLN A 94 3.14 13.25 -8.76
N MET A 95 3.88 12.30 -9.31
CA MET A 95 3.29 11.31 -10.23
C MET A 95 2.74 10.12 -9.44
N THR A 96 1.69 9.49 -9.96
CA THR A 96 1.06 8.33 -9.32
C THR A 96 0.80 7.25 -10.36
N GLY A 97 1.08 6.00 -10.04
CA GLY A 97 0.79 4.89 -10.94
C GLY A 97 0.91 3.52 -10.29
N PRO A 98 0.34 2.49 -10.91
CA PRO A 98 0.35 1.13 -10.40
C PRO A 98 1.77 0.60 -10.21
N ALA A 99 1.96 -0.14 -9.12
CA ALA A 99 3.24 -0.77 -8.81
C ALA A 99 3.58 -1.93 -9.75
N ASP A 100 2.58 -2.63 -10.30
CA ASP A 100 2.78 -3.85 -11.08
C ASP A 100 3.13 -3.60 -12.56
N ASP A 101 3.19 -2.34 -12.99
CA ASP A 101 3.70 -1.91 -14.30
C ASP A 101 5.15 -1.39 -14.17
N CYS A 102 6.12 -2.26 -14.50
CA CYS A 102 7.54 -1.93 -14.43
C CYS A 102 7.93 -0.73 -15.30
N GLU A 103 7.44 -0.68 -16.55
CA GLU A 103 7.79 0.38 -17.50
C GLU A 103 7.28 1.73 -16.99
N LEU A 104 6.07 1.76 -16.44
CA LEU A 104 5.51 2.97 -15.86
C LEU A 104 6.25 3.41 -14.60
N VAL A 105 6.59 2.49 -13.69
CA VAL A 105 7.38 2.82 -12.47
C VAL A 105 8.72 3.46 -12.84
N VAL A 106 9.47 2.88 -13.78
CA VAL A 106 10.76 3.43 -14.23
C VAL A 106 10.57 4.81 -14.89
N LYS A 107 9.56 4.96 -15.77
CA LYS A 107 9.26 6.25 -16.41
C LYS A 107 8.90 7.35 -15.43
N MET A 108 8.10 7.01 -14.40
CA MET A 108 7.74 7.97 -13.37
C MET A 108 8.96 8.40 -12.56
N LEU A 109 9.82 7.46 -12.17
CA LEU A 109 11.05 7.79 -11.42
C LEU A 109 12.03 8.64 -12.25
N ASN A 110 12.06 8.45 -13.57
CA ASN A 110 12.88 9.24 -14.50
C ASN A 110 12.19 10.52 -15.01
N SER A 111 11.00 10.88 -14.49
CA SER A 111 10.22 12.01 -15.00
C SER A 111 10.76 13.39 -14.58
N GLY A 112 11.61 13.44 -13.56
CA GLY A 112 12.04 14.68 -12.90
C GLY A 112 11.02 15.26 -11.91
N ALA A 113 9.91 14.57 -11.63
CA ALA A 113 9.01 14.94 -10.54
C ALA A 113 9.73 14.81 -9.19
N PRO A 114 9.49 15.72 -8.22
CA PRO A 114 10.14 15.61 -6.91
C PRO A 114 9.65 14.41 -6.09
N GLY A 115 8.45 13.88 -6.39
CA GLY A 115 7.92 12.67 -5.77
C GLY A 115 7.15 11.77 -6.75
N VAL A 116 7.21 10.47 -6.51
CA VAL A 116 6.47 9.44 -7.24
C VAL A 116 5.81 8.51 -6.23
N MET A 117 4.49 8.42 -6.28
CA MET A 117 3.71 7.44 -5.52
C MET A 117 3.52 6.18 -6.36
N VAL A 118 4.21 5.12 -5.96
CA VAL A 118 4.01 3.77 -6.48
C VAL A 118 2.87 3.12 -5.70
N ASP A 119 1.82 2.75 -6.42
CA ASP A 119 0.53 2.44 -5.84
C ASP A 119 0.24 0.93 -5.81
N LEU A 120 0.01 0.40 -4.61
CA LEU A 120 -0.46 -0.98 -4.38
C LEU A 120 -1.97 -1.01 -4.05
N GLU A 121 -2.69 0.10 -4.24
CA GLU A 121 -4.11 0.25 -3.95
C GLU A 121 -4.92 0.52 -5.24
N ASP A 122 -5.57 1.68 -5.39
CA ASP A 122 -6.70 1.86 -6.31
C ASP A 122 -6.34 1.73 -7.80
N SER A 123 -5.10 2.00 -8.19
CA SER A 123 -4.68 1.85 -9.60
C SER A 123 -4.24 0.43 -9.97
N MET A 124 -4.20 -0.50 -8.99
CA MET A 124 -3.77 -1.88 -9.19
C MET A 124 -4.90 -2.87 -8.88
N ALA A 125 -5.13 -3.86 -9.75
CA ALA A 125 -6.08 -4.92 -9.46
C ALA A 125 -5.58 -5.81 -8.30
N ASN A 126 -6.46 -6.08 -7.33
CA ASN A 126 -6.16 -6.83 -6.11
C ASN A 126 -6.04 -8.37 -6.33
N ALA A 127 -5.14 -8.75 -7.22
CA ALA A 127 -4.72 -10.14 -7.45
C ALA A 127 -3.35 -10.38 -6.82
N TRP A 128 -3.08 -11.62 -6.38
CA TRP A 128 -1.82 -11.94 -5.75
C TRP A 128 -0.63 -11.70 -6.68
N GLU A 129 -0.76 -12.07 -7.95
CA GLU A 129 0.28 -11.92 -8.96
C GLU A 129 0.64 -10.45 -9.16
N ASN A 130 -0.36 -9.56 -9.13
CA ASN A 130 -0.15 -8.12 -9.27
C ASN A 130 0.54 -7.56 -8.01
N THR A 131 0.05 -7.94 -6.83
CA THR A 131 0.64 -7.50 -5.55
C THR A 131 2.08 -7.96 -5.40
N GLY A 132 2.37 -9.22 -5.74
CA GLY A 132 3.71 -9.78 -5.70
C GLY A 132 4.65 -9.09 -6.70
N ARG A 133 4.22 -8.87 -7.95
CA ARG A 133 4.99 -8.08 -8.93
C ARG A 133 5.21 -6.66 -8.45
N GLY A 134 4.17 -6.00 -7.94
CA GLY A 134 4.26 -4.63 -7.42
C GLY A 134 5.27 -4.50 -6.28
N ILE A 135 5.24 -5.41 -5.30
CA ILE A 135 6.22 -5.45 -4.21
C ILE A 135 7.64 -5.68 -4.76
N ALA A 136 7.80 -6.62 -5.71
CA ALA A 136 9.10 -6.87 -6.34
C ALA A 136 9.62 -5.64 -7.07
N HIS A 137 8.78 -4.93 -7.83
CA HIS A 137 9.17 -3.70 -8.53
C HIS A 137 9.56 -2.59 -7.55
N VAL A 138 8.79 -2.39 -6.47
CA VAL A 138 9.12 -1.43 -5.42
C VAL A 138 10.49 -1.74 -4.80
N LEU A 139 10.75 -3.00 -4.45
CA LEU A 139 12.04 -3.40 -3.86
C LEU A 139 13.20 -3.21 -4.83
N SER A 140 13.05 -3.62 -6.10
CA SER A 140 14.06 -3.41 -7.13
C SER A 140 14.30 -1.93 -7.42
N ALA A 141 13.24 -1.10 -7.41
CA ALA A 141 13.37 0.35 -7.59
C ALA A 141 14.15 0.99 -6.44
N LEU A 142 13.86 0.61 -5.19
CA LEU A 142 14.60 1.08 -4.01
C LEU A 142 16.09 0.68 -4.04
N ARG A 143 16.44 -0.42 -4.71
CA ARG A 143 17.84 -0.86 -4.91
C ARG A 143 18.51 -0.22 -6.14
N GLY A 144 17.76 0.52 -6.97
CA GLY A 144 18.25 1.04 -8.25
C GLY A 144 18.46 -0.04 -9.32
N GLU A 145 17.80 -1.19 -9.18
CA GLU A 145 17.95 -2.38 -10.04
C GLU A 145 16.80 -2.54 -11.06
N LEU A 146 15.74 -1.73 -10.95
CA LEU A 146 14.57 -1.85 -11.82
C LEU A 146 14.85 -1.25 -13.21
N SER A 147 14.58 -2.03 -14.25
CA SER A 147 14.70 -1.63 -15.65
C SER A 147 13.59 -2.24 -16.50
N TYR A 148 13.33 -1.63 -17.67
CA TYR A 148 12.48 -2.21 -18.70
C TYR A 148 13.12 -2.09 -20.09
N PHE A 149 12.74 -2.98 -21.00
CA PHE A 149 13.22 -2.93 -22.39
C PHE A 149 12.28 -2.09 -23.26
N ASP A 150 12.76 -0.93 -23.72
CA ASP A 150 12.02 -0.07 -24.64
C ASP A 150 12.14 -0.61 -26.07
N ARG A 151 11.09 -1.32 -26.52
CA ARG A 151 11.03 -1.89 -27.87
C ARG A 151 11.09 -0.85 -28.99
N LYS A 152 10.62 0.39 -28.75
CA LYS A 152 10.64 1.45 -29.77
C LYS A 152 12.05 2.00 -29.98
N ARG A 153 12.82 2.09 -28.90
CA ARG A 153 14.22 2.56 -28.92
C ARG A 153 15.24 1.43 -29.02
N ASN A 154 14.79 0.18 -28.97
CA ASN A 154 15.60 -1.03 -28.97
C ASN A 154 16.74 -0.99 -27.95
N ARG A 155 16.42 -0.56 -26.72
CA ARG A 155 17.39 -0.46 -25.62
C ARG A 155 16.74 -0.68 -24.26
N GLU A 156 17.54 -1.10 -23.29
CA GLU A 156 17.13 -1.15 -21.89
C GLU A 156 17.16 0.24 -21.25
N ILE A 157 16.16 0.53 -20.42
CA ILE A 157 16.02 1.77 -19.67
C ILE A 157 15.99 1.40 -18.18
N ALA A 158 17.00 1.83 -17.44
CA ALA A 158 17.06 1.71 -15.99
C ALA A 158 16.60 3.02 -15.31
N ILE A 159 16.37 2.95 -14.00
CA ILE A 159 16.20 4.15 -13.18
C ILE A 159 17.50 4.96 -13.18
N GLU A 160 17.38 6.26 -13.41
CA GLU A 160 18.49 7.20 -13.37
C GLU A 160 18.64 7.80 -11.97
N PRO A 161 19.88 8.05 -11.48
CA PRO A 161 20.10 8.73 -10.22
C PRO A 161 19.41 10.11 -10.19
N SER A 162 18.56 10.34 -9.19
CA SER A 162 17.84 11.60 -9.03
C SER A 162 17.50 11.86 -7.56
N SER A 163 16.98 13.06 -7.26
CA SER A 163 16.42 13.41 -5.96
C SER A 163 14.94 13.03 -5.81
N THR A 164 14.36 12.31 -6.78
CA THR A 164 12.96 11.90 -6.77
C THR A 164 12.67 11.00 -5.57
N VAL A 165 11.67 11.35 -4.78
CA VAL A 165 11.23 10.55 -3.63
C VAL A 165 10.24 9.48 -4.08
N LEU A 166 10.56 8.22 -3.81
CA LEU A 166 9.61 7.12 -3.97
C LEU A 166 8.73 7.00 -2.72
N ILE A 167 7.41 7.07 -2.92
CA ILE A 167 6.38 6.89 -1.90
C ILE A 167 5.61 5.62 -2.26
N VAL A 168 5.34 4.75 -1.28
CA VAL A 168 4.52 3.54 -1.50
C VAL A 168 3.16 3.73 -0.86
N ARG A 169 2.08 3.58 -1.64
CA ARG A 169 0.72 3.56 -1.09
C ARG A 169 0.26 2.13 -0.86
N ALA A 170 0.04 1.78 0.40
CA ALA A 170 -0.55 0.50 0.78
C ALA A 170 -2.09 0.52 0.65
N ARG A 171 -2.70 -0.66 0.60
CA ARG A 171 -4.16 -0.81 0.59
C ARG A 171 -4.82 -0.19 1.82
N GLY A 172 -6.03 0.31 1.64
CA GLY A 172 -6.85 0.85 2.73
C GLY A 172 -7.22 -0.17 3.81
N LEU A 173 -7.69 0.31 4.95
CA LEU A 173 -8.00 -0.50 6.13
C LEU A 173 -9.28 -1.37 6.02
N HIS A 174 -9.95 -1.42 4.87
CA HIS A 174 -11.30 -2.02 4.73
C HIS A 174 -11.28 -3.53 4.48
#